data_AF-A0A7V5LF06-F1
#
_entry.id   AF-A0A7V5LF06-F1
#
_cell.length_a   1.000
_cell.length_b   1.000
_cell.length_c   1.000
_cell.angle_alpha   90.00
_cell.angle_beta   90.00
_cell.angle_gamma   90.00
#
_symmetry.space_group_name_H-M   'P 1'
#
loop_
_entity.id
_entity.type
_entity.pdbx_description
1 polymer ?
#
loop_
_entity_poly.entity_id
_entity_poly.type
_entity_poly.pdbx_seq_one_letter_code
_entity_poly.pdbx_strand_id
1 'polypeptide(L)'
;MKSRICWGLCVSLLLASSLSAADTTFTGAASDLWSDADNWSNGIPGEQDKAKITNGVTCILDYDAGLIKNAAFNNAPGLLRLVDGAQLTVSQWTIVGYSGGEEGNRHILEVLGGVYNGGDPSATNNGRIYIGRQGFAQLVIDYSGVVNQYNQPFQIGQGTGGDGIVEIRGGSLNLLSNASLPLVFRAGTNSKAKMDFSGGVMTQAYSDARLANVNDHIADGTITAYDGVGTVVVETVGDQLIVKGLHPFNPVPADSITVVPGSITLEWTVDAGTPVDVWFGTTGDDFTKIVDKQTVTSVQVDAVKGTRYFWAVDTYAPGAADPNLGPLFDFYADNLAPVVDAGANVTTWLDNGSVEVALTGTVTDADPTTSVWTVVSQPDDPNSTDAVIADPAALNTSITLSALGQYVLELQADDGEYQAMDTLTINVYIDSCEAAKSLPGYVPLVGDLDGDCDVDQDDVDLLLENWLNCVSLGQCDPNDPNAL
;
A
#
# COMPACT_ATOMS: atom_id res chain seq x y z
N MET A 1 28.92 -32.90 70.04
CA MET A 1 28.73 -31.94 68.92
C MET A 1 27.82 -32.60 67.90
N LYS A 2 26.55 -32.17 67.84
CA LYS A 2 25.56 -32.67 66.88
C LYS A 2 25.41 -31.61 65.79
N SER A 3 25.90 -31.89 64.59
CA SER A 3 25.74 -31.03 63.42
C SER A 3 24.34 -31.26 62.83
N ARG A 4 23.53 -30.20 62.78
CA ARG A 4 22.21 -30.19 62.14
C ARG A 4 22.35 -29.56 60.76
N ILE A 5 22.17 -30.39 59.73
CA ILE A 5 21.99 -29.98 58.35
C ILE A 5 20.58 -29.39 58.22
N CYS A 6 20.46 -28.14 57.78
CA CYS A 6 19.20 -27.46 57.55
C CYS A 6 18.98 -27.37 56.03
N TRP A 7 18.01 -28.10 55.50
CA TRP A 7 17.55 -27.96 54.11
C TRP A 7 16.57 -26.79 54.05
N GLY A 8 16.98 -25.68 53.42
CA GLY A 8 16.08 -24.58 53.08
C GLY A 8 15.28 -24.95 51.83
N LEU A 9 14.00 -25.28 52.02
CA LEU A 9 13.04 -25.46 50.94
C LEU A 9 12.67 -24.07 50.39
N CYS A 10 13.25 -23.68 49.26
CA CYS A 10 12.90 -22.44 48.58
C CYS A 10 11.63 -22.67 47.75
N VAL A 11 10.46 -22.38 48.32
CA VAL A 11 9.20 -22.35 47.58
C VAL A 11 9.18 -21.05 46.79
N SER A 12 9.57 -21.12 45.52
CA SER A 12 9.33 -20.06 44.54
C SER A 12 7.82 -20.00 44.29
N LEU A 13 7.16 -19.06 44.96
CA LEU A 13 5.76 -18.71 44.73
C LEU A 13 5.67 -18.00 43.37
N LEU A 14 5.54 -18.78 42.29
CA LEU A 14 5.13 -18.26 40.98
C LEU A 14 3.66 -17.83 41.10
N LEU A 15 3.46 -16.58 41.51
CA LEU A 15 2.21 -15.86 41.28
C LEU A 15 2.11 -15.64 39.76
N ALA A 16 1.59 -16.65 39.06
CA ALA A 16 0.97 -16.43 37.77
C ALA A 16 -0.31 -15.63 38.03
N SER A 17 -0.17 -14.31 38.18
CA SER A 17 -1.31 -13.41 38.02
C SER A 17 -1.76 -13.54 36.57
N SER A 18 -2.86 -14.25 36.35
CA SER A 18 -3.65 -14.06 35.14
C SER A 18 -4.01 -12.57 35.07
N LEU A 19 -3.32 -11.79 34.22
CA LEU A 19 -3.75 -10.43 33.92
C LEU A 19 -5.13 -10.53 33.29
N SER A 20 -6.15 -10.17 34.07
CA SER A 20 -7.48 -9.86 33.53
C SER A 20 -7.34 -8.67 32.61
N ALA A 21 -7.93 -8.72 31.41
CA ALA A 21 -8.08 -7.57 30.52
C ALA A 21 -8.52 -6.34 31.32
N ALA A 22 -7.65 -5.33 31.41
CA ALA A 22 -7.93 -4.12 32.15
C ALA A 22 -8.25 -2.99 31.16
N ASP A 23 -9.27 -2.20 31.49
CA ASP A 23 -9.45 -0.90 30.89
C ASP A 23 -8.41 0.04 31.51
N THR A 24 -7.45 0.54 30.75
CA THR A 24 -6.49 1.55 31.22
C THR A 24 -6.78 2.89 30.55
N THR A 25 -6.86 3.95 31.35
CA THR A 25 -7.19 5.29 30.87
C THR A 25 -5.95 6.16 30.94
N PHE A 26 -5.62 6.83 29.84
CA PHE A 26 -4.57 7.82 29.82
C PHE A 26 -5.05 9.08 30.57
N THR A 27 -4.28 9.48 31.57
CA THR A 27 -4.57 10.62 32.45
C THR A 27 -3.70 11.83 32.15
N GLY A 28 -2.53 11.61 31.52
CA GLY A 28 -1.53 12.65 31.29
C GLY A 28 -1.03 13.32 32.58
N ALA A 29 -1.06 12.59 33.70
CA ALA A 29 -0.79 13.17 35.03
C ALA A 29 0.69 13.55 35.24
N ALA A 30 1.62 12.84 34.60
CA ALA A 30 3.06 13.06 34.71
C ALA A 30 3.63 13.74 33.45
N SER A 31 3.18 13.33 32.27
CA SER A 31 3.60 13.85 30.96
C SER A 31 2.52 13.62 29.90
N ASP A 32 2.77 13.99 28.65
CA ASP A 32 1.94 13.63 27.49
C ASP A 32 2.38 12.30 26.84
N LEU A 33 3.46 11.66 27.30
CA LEU A 33 4.03 10.47 26.68
C LEU A 33 3.29 9.18 27.06
N TRP A 34 3.00 8.34 26.07
CA TRP A 34 2.43 6.99 26.23
C TRP A 34 3.33 6.08 27.07
N SER A 35 4.65 6.22 26.93
CA SER A 35 5.68 5.39 27.57
C SER A 35 5.76 5.56 29.09
N ASP A 36 5.15 6.61 29.65
CA ASP A 36 5.16 6.89 31.08
C ASP A 36 4.02 6.14 31.78
N ALA A 37 4.38 5.15 32.59
CA ALA A 37 3.43 4.30 33.29
C ALA A 37 2.54 5.08 34.28
N ASP A 38 3.01 6.22 34.81
CA ASP A 38 2.24 7.04 35.74
C ASP A 38 1.11 7.81 35.04
N ASN A 39 1.16 7.92 33.71
CA ASN A 39 0.06 8.47 32.91
C ASN A 39 -1.10 7.48 32.75
N TRP A 40 -0.97 6.22 33.16
CA TRP A 40 -1.99 5.20 32.92
C TRP A 40 -2.65 4.71 34.20
N SER A 41 -3.98 4.73 34.25
CA SER A 41 -4.73 4.35 35.44
C SER A 41 -4.47 2.92 35.94
N ASN A 42 -4.08 2.01 35.03
CA ASN A 42 -3.76 0.62 35.33
C ASN A 42 -2.43 0.17 34.69
N GLY A 43 -1.48 1.10 34.52
CA GLY A 43 -0.22 0.85 33.81
C GLY A 43 -0.38 0.86 32.28
N ILE A 44 0.78 0.80 31.60
CA ILE A 44 0.85 0.85 30.13
C ILE A 44 0.06 -0.33 29.55
N PRO A 45 -0.87 -0.10 28.61
CA PRO A 45 -1.69 -1.15 28.01
C PRO A 45 -0.84 -2.20 27.29
N GLY A 46 -1.11 -3.49 27.53
CA GLY A 46 -0.57 -4.60 26.76
C GLY A 46 -1.63 -5.31 25.90
N GLU A 47 -1.28 -6.50 25.40
CA GLU A 47 -2.05 -7.26 24.40
C GLU A 47 -3.52 -7.54 24.76
N GLN A 48 -3.83 -7.63 26.06
CA GLN A 48 -5.16 -7.93 26.56
C GLN A 48 -5.95 -6.69 26.98
N ASP A 49 -5.31 -5.53 26.99
CA ASP A 49 -5.84 -4.32 27.59
C ASP A 49 -6.52 -3.41 26.58
N LYS A 50 -7.48 -2.64 27.08
CA LYS A 50 -8.11 -1.56 26.33
C LYS A 50 -7.52 -0.23 26.76
N ALA A 51 -6.90 0.48 25.83
CA ALA A 51 -6.46 1.86 26.01
C ALA A 51 -7.66 2.80 25.83
N LYS A 52 -7.88 3.71 26.79
CA LYS A 52 -8.87 4.79 26.70
C LYS A 52 -8.17 6.14 26.64
N ILE A 53 -8.45 6.89 25.58
CA ILE A 53 -7.93 8.25 25.34
C ILE A 53 -9.12 9.21 25.39
N THR A 54 -9.18 10.06 26.42
CA THR A 54 -10.38 10.84 26.76
C THR A 54 -10.03 12.03 27.67
N ASN A 55 -11.01 12.88 27.99
CA ASN A 55 -10.88 13.97 28.97
C ASN A 55 -9.92 15.11 28.58
N GLY A 56 -9.79 15.40 27.29
CA GLY A 56 -9.03 16.55 26.78
C GLY A 56 -7.52 16.38 26.82
N VAL A 57 -7.04 15.17 27.13
CA VAL A 57 -5.61 14.88 27.23
C VAL A 57 -5.01 14.61 25.85
N THR A 58 -3.78 15.08 25.67
CA THR A 58 -2.91 14.72 24.55
C THR A 58 -2.03 13.56 24.97
N CYS A 59 -2.06 12.48 24.20
CA CYS A 59 -1.22 11.30 24.37
C CYS A 59 -0.32 11.17 23.14
N ILE A 60 1.00 11.17 23.35
CA ILE A 60 2.01 11.08 22.30
C ILE A 60 2.67 9.71 22.40
N LEU A 61 2.70 8.97 21.29
CA LEU A 61 3.45 7.75 21.13
C LEU A 61 4.61 8.02 20.17
N ASP A 62 5.83 7.71 20.62
CA ASP A 62 7.11 7.97 19.94
C ASP A 62 8.00 6.71 19.87
N TYR A 63 7.42 5.53 20.12
CA TYR A 63 8.10 4.24 20.10
C TYR A 63 7.15 3.13 19.65
N ASP A 64 7.69 1.94 19.39
CA ASP A 64 6.88 0.75 19.14
C ASP A 64 6.23 0.24 20.44
N ALA A 65 4.94 0.54 20.60
CA ALA A 65 4.11 0.08 21.72
C ALA A 65 3.61 -1.37 21.55
N GLY A 66 3.88 -2.00 20.40
CA GLY A 66 3.48 -3.37 20.11
C GLY A 66 1.96 -3.51 19.97
N LEU A 67 1.41 -4.54 20.62
CA LEU A 67 0.04 -4.99 20.46
C LEU A 67 -0.82 -4.66 21.68
N ILE A 68 -2.00 -4.08 21.44
CA ILE A 68 -3.07 -3.93 22.44
C ILE A 68 -4.38 -4.55 21.93
N LYS A 69 -5.34 -4.74 22.84
CA LYS A 69 -6.63 -5.33 22.47
C LYS A 69 -7.52 -4.34 21.75
N ASN A 70 -7.73 -3.18 22.36
CA ASN A 70 -8.69 -2.17 21.91
C ASN A 70 -8.18 -0.75 22.16
N ALA A 71 -8.55 0.17 21.28
CA ALA A 71 -8.37 1.61 21.49
C ALA A 71 -9.73 2.31 21.46
N ALA A 72 -10.04 3.07 22.51
CA ALA A 72 -11.33 3.73 22.68
C ALA A 72 -11.18 5.22 22.98
N PHE A 73 -11.84 6.04 22.16
CA PHE A 73 -11.97 7.47 22.38
C PHE A 73 -13.45 7.77 22.63
N ASN A 74 -13.81 8.06 23.88
CA ASN A 74 -15.19 8.17 24.30
C ASN A 74 -15.37 9.27 25.34
N ASN A 75 -16.62 9.68 25.59
CA ASN A 75 -16.96 10.78 26.50
C ASN A 75 -16.35 12.12 26.03
N ALA A 76 -15.47 12.73 26.82
CA ALA A 76 -14.80 13.97 26.45
C ALA A 76 -13.69 13.70 25.42
N PRO A 77 -13.55 14.56 24.39
CA PRO A 77 -12.52 14.46 23.35
C PRO A 77 -11.14 14.12 23.89
N GLY A 78 -10.48 13.11 23.34
CA GLY A 78 -9.07 12.82 23.59
C GLY A 78 -8.27 12.86 22.29
N LEU A 79 -6.95 13.06 22.40
CA LEU A 79 -6.02 13.07 21.27
C LEU A 79 -4.94 12.01 21.47
N LEU A 80 -4.75 11.15 20.48
CA LEU A 80 -3.60 10.25 20.37
C LEU A 80 -2.81 10.63 19.12
N ARG A 81 -1.52 10.93 19.29
CA ARG A 81 -0.60 11.28 18.22
C ARG A 81 0.52 10.25 18.16
N LEU A 82 0.69 9.62 17.01
CA LEU A 82 1.83 8.77 16.69
C LEU A 82 2.81 9.61 15.87
N VAL A 83 4.05 9.72 16.32
CA VAL A 83 5.13 10.43 15.59
C VAL A 83 6.10 9.43 14.94
N ASP A 84 7.11 9.93 14.22
CA ASP A 84 8.18 9.11 13.64
C ASP A 84 8.75 8.08 14.64
N GLY A 85 8.90 6.84 14.18
CA GLY A 85 9.36 5.71 14.99
C GLY A 85 8.29 5.05 15.87
N ALA A 86 7.09 5.66 15.98
CA ALA A 86 5.97 5.07 16.70
C ALA A 86 5.32 3.94 15.92
N GLN A 87 4.97 2.86 16.62
CA GLN A 87 4.11 1.80 16.08
C GLN A 87 3.10 1.34 17.11
N LEU A 88 1.85 1.11 16.68
CA LEU A 88 0.81 0.52 17.52
C LEU A 88 -0.10 -0.40 16.71
N THR A 89 -0.30 -1.60 17.21
CA THR A 89 -1.26 -2.56 16.65
C THR A 89 -2.43 -2.78 17.60
N VAL A 90 -3.65 -2.64 17.10
CA VAL A 90 -4.89 -2.84 17.86
C VAL A 90 -5.64 -4.05 17.31
N SER A 91 -5.54 -5.18 18.00
CA SER A 91 -5.98 -6.47 17.48
C SER A 91 -7.48 -6.58 17.19
N GLN A 92 -8.35 -5.96 18.00
CA GLN A 92 -9.80 -6.16 17.87
C GLN A 92 -10.52 -4.96 17.29
N TRP A 93 -10.50 -3.82 17.98
CA TRP A 93 -11.15 -2.61 17.47
C TRP A 93 -10.52 -1.33 17.97
N THR A 94 -10.48 -0.37 17.07
CA THR A 94 -10.24 1.04 17.32
C THR A 94 -11.55 1.78 17.08
N ILE A 95 -11.99 2.56 18.07
CA ILE A 95 -13.15 3.42 17.90
C ILE A 95 -12.78 4.82 18.36
N VAL A 96 -12.57 5.70 17.38
CA VAL A 96 -12.39 7.14 17.59
C VAL A 96 -13.79 7.79 17.53
N GLY A 97 -14.18 8.52 18.57
CA GLY A 97 -15.55 9.01 18.68
C GLY A 97 -16.58 7.89 18.89
N TYR A 98 -16.31 7.00 19.86
CA TYR A 98 -17.30 6.02 20.32
C TYR A 98 -18.58 6.72 20.74
N SER A 99 -18.44 7.85 21.45
CA SER A 99 -19.48 8.80 21.84
C SER A 99 -18.83 10.15 22.19
N GLY A 100 -19.64 11.21 22.21
CA GLY A 100 -19.21 12.54 22.64
C GLY A 100 -18.41 13.32 21.58
N GLY A 101 -17.83 14.45 21.99
CA GLY A 101 -17.27 15.45 21.08
C GLY A 101 -18.34 16.34 20.42
N GLU A 102 -17.86 17.34 19.70
CA GLU A 102 -18.66 18.31 18.92
C GLU A 102 -17.87 18.83 17.72
N GLU A 103 -18.51 19.57 16.81
CA GLU A 103 -17.93 19.99 15.52
C GLU A 103 -16.60 20.74 15.64
N GLY A 104 -16.41 21.51 16.72
CA GLY A 104 -15.16 22.23 17.03
C GLY A 104 -14.25 21.57 18.07
N ASN A 105 -14.62 20.40 18.59
CA ASN A 105 -13.82 19.67 19.59
C ASN A 105 -14.06 18.16 19.46
N ARG A 106 -13.29 17.54 18.57
CA ARG A 106 -13.45 16.15 18.12
C ARG A 106 -12.46 15.24 18.87
N HIS A 107 -12.76 13.95 18.95
CA HIS A 107 -11.72 12.97 19.28
C HIS A 107 -10.75 12.87 18.10
N ILE A 108 -9.44 12.89 18.37
CA ILE A 108 -8.42 12.97 17.33
C ILE A 108 -7.48 11.77 17.42
N LEU A 109 -7.30 11.09 16.29
CA LEU A 109 -6.17 10.20 16.06
C LEU A 109 -5.29 10.84 14.98
N GLU A 110 -4.05 11.11 15.32
CA GLU A 110 -3.03 11.66 14.43
C GLU A 110 -1.94 10.61 14.22
N VAL A 111 -1.65 10.31 12.95
CA VAL A 111 -0.56 9.42 12.56
C VAL A 111 0.38 10.24 11.68
N LEU A 112 1.39 10.82 12.32
CA LEU A 112 2.33 11.80 11.78
C LEU A 112 3.70 11.11 11.63
N GLY A 113 3.85 10.30 10.58
CA GLY A 113 5.05 9.48 10.32
C GLY A 113 5.19 8.19 11.14
N GLY A 114 4.32 7.95 12.12
CA GLY A 114 4.19 6.65 12.79
C GLY A 114 3.36 5.62 12.02
N VAL A 115 3.20 4.42 12.58
CA VAL A 115 2.38 3.33 12.02
C VAL A 115 1.25 2.93 12.97
N TYR A 116 0.02 2.97 12.49
CA TYR A 116 -1.17 2.53 13.23
C TYR A 116 -1.85 1.36 12.51
N ASN A 117 -1.86 0.18 13.14
CA ASN A 117 -2.48 -1.02 12.59
C ASN A 117 -3.82 -1.30 13.27
N GLY A 118 -4.91 -1.11 12.52
CA GLY A 118 -6.25 -1.58 12.84
C GLY A 118 -6.41 -3.05 12.50
N GLY A 119 -6.10 -3.92 13.46
CA GLY A 119 -6.05 -5.36 13.29
C GLY A 119 -4.64 -5.91 13.25
N ASP A 120 -4.52 -7.18 13.62
CA ASP A 120 -3.27 -7.93 13.57
C ASP A 120 -3.22 -8.73 12.26
N PRO A 121 -2.17 -8.57 11.43
CA PRO A 121 -1.99 -9.33 10.18
C PRO A 121 -2.02 -10.85 10.37
N SER A 122 -1.61 -11.34 11.55
CA SER A 122 -1.61 -12.76 11.89
C SER A 122 -2.96 -13.28 12.39
N ALA A 123 -3.88 -12.39 12.76
CA ALA A 123 -5.19 -12.74 13.27
C ALA A 123 -6.24 -12.83 12.16
N THR A 124 -7.17 -13.78 12.28
CA THR A 124 -8.31 -13.89 11.36
C THR A 124 -9.55 -13.20 11.96
N ASN A 125 -10.24 -12.40 11.15
CA ASN A 125 -11.55 -11.79 11.43
C ASN A 125 -11.63 -10.71 12.54
N ASN A 126 -10.52 -10.18 13.03
CA ASN A 126 -10.50 -9.10 14.04
C ASN A 126 -9.71 -7.89 13.55
N GLY A 127 -10.01 -6.71 14.08
CA GLY A 127 -9.32 -5.47 13.72
C GLY A 127 -10.21 -4.59 12.87
N ARG A 128 -10.83 -3.58 13.48
CA ARG A 128 -11.70 -2.61 12.79
C ARG A 128 -11.41 -1.21 13.28
N ILE A 129 -11.37 -0.24 12.37
CA ILE A 129 -11.30 1.18 12.72
C ILE A 129 -12.64 1.84 12.44
N TYR A 130 -13.18 2.52 13.46
CA TYR A 130 -14.29 3.44 13.34
C TYR A 130 -13.82 4.86 13.59
N ILE A 131 -14.10 5.75 12.66
CA ILE A 131 -13.96 7.20 12.83
C ILE A 131 -15.36 7.80 12.91
N GLY A 132 -15.75 8.27 14.09
CA GLY A 132 -17.05 8.90 14.33
C GLY A 132 -18.15 7.87 14.40
N ARG A 133 -18.06 6.92 15.35
CA ARG A 133 -19.07 5.87 15.49
C ARG A 133 -20.40 6.42 15.99
N GLN A 134 -20.45 7.05 17.16
CA GLN A 134 -21.65 7.74 17.67
C GLN A 134 -21.32 9.13 18.23
N GLY A 135 -20.09 9.58 18.03
CA GLY A 135 -19.59 10.89 18.40
C GLY A 135 -18.82 11.52 17.26
N PHE A 136 -18.12 12.61 17.56
CA PHE A 136 -17.33 13.39 16.63
C PHE A 136 -15.88 12.93 16.66
N ALA A 137 -15.33 12.58 15.51
CA ALA A 137 -13.96 12.12 15.39
C ALA A 137 -13.26 12.70 14.16
N GLN A 138 -11.94 12.76 14.25
CA GLN A 138 -11.04 13.09 13.16
C GLN A 138 -9.86 12.11 13.17
N LEU A 139 -9.51 11.61 11.99
CA LEU A 139 -8.26 10.92 11.72
C LEU A 139 -7.44 11.80 10.79
N VAL A 140 -6.18 12.06 11.15
CA VAL A 140 -5.21 12.75 10.30
C VAL A 140 -4.06 11.80 10.03
N ILE A 141 -3.74 11.61 8.75
CA ILE A 141 -2.61 10.80 8.28
C ILE A 141 -1.70 11.73 7.48
N ASP A 142 -0.51 11.98 8.02
CA ASP A 142 0.39 13.01 7.51
C ASP A 142 1.86 12.63 7.70
N TYR A 143 2.78 13.38 7.11
CA TYR A 143 4.23 13.18 7.24
C TYR A 143 4.67 11.73 7.00
N SER A 144 4.14 11.10 5.95
CA SER A 144 4.41 9.68 5.63
C SER A 144 3.87 8.67 6.67
N GLY A 145 2.97 9.10 7.55
CA GLY A 145 2.29 8.23 8.50
C GLY A 145 1.47 7.14 7.81
N VAL A 146 1.38 5.97 8.44
CA VAL A 146 0.74 4.80 7.85
C VAL A 146 -0.39 4.31 8.73
N VAL A 147 -1.60 4.25 8.18
CA VAL A 147 -2.73 3.55 8.79
C VAL A 147 -3.05 2.32 7.97
N ASN A 148 -2.94 1.15 8.59
CA ASN A 148 -3.31 -0.11 7.98
C ASN A 148 -4.61 -0.62 8.59
N GLN A 149 -5.58 -0.97 7.76
CA GLN A 149 -6.83 -1.59 8.20
C GLN A 149 -6.89 -3.05 7.70
N TYR A 150 -6.63 -3.98 8.60
CA TYR A 150 -6.65 -5.42 8.34
C TYR A 150 -8.03 -6.03 8.59
N ASN A 151 -8.34 -7.14 7.93
CA ASN A 151 -9.46 -8.05 8.22
C ASN A 151 -10.88 -7.47 8.07
N GLN A 152 -11.27 -6.42 8.79
CA GLN A 152 -12.60 -5.82 8.76
C GLN A 152 -12.63 -4.49 7.98
N PRO A 153 -13.81 -3.96 7.64
CA PRO A 153 -13.92 -2.66 6.98
C PRO A 153 -13.47 -1.49 7.87
N PHE A 154 -12.85 -0.50 7.22
CA PHE A 154 -12.66 0.86 7.72
C PHE A 154 -13.95 1.65 7.59
N GLN A 155 -14.39 2.31 8.67
CA GLN A 155 -15.75 2.86 8.70
C GLN A 155 -15.80 4.28 9.25
N ILE A 156 -16.54 5.15 8.56
CA ILE A 156 -16.64 6.59 8.88
C ILE A 156 -18.11 6.97 9.02
N GLY A 157 -18.48 7.59 10.16
CA GLY A 157 -19.85 8.06 10.40
C GLY A 157 -20.89 6.93 10.43
N GLN A 158 -20.84 6.01 11.39
CA GLN A 158 -21.59 4.74 11.29
C GLN A 158 -22.87 4.64 12.13
N GLY A 159 -22.86 5.15 13.36
CA GLY A 159 -24.00 5.10 14.26
C GLY A 159 -24.86 6.35 14.16
N THR A 160 -26.00 6.35 14.86
CA THR A 160 -26.90 7.50 14.90
C THR A 160 -26.18 8.77 15.34
N GLY A 161 -26.16 9.78 14.48
CA GLY A 161 -25.46 11.05 14.74
C GLY A 161 -23.93 10.96 14.79
N GLY A 162 -23.32 9.84 14.37
CA GLY A 162 -21.87 9.72 14.26
C GLY A 162 -21.32 10.67 13.19
N ASP A 163 -20.23 11.37 13.50
CA ASP A 163 -19.61 12.37 12.63
C ASP A 163 -18.11 12.08 12.52
N GLY A 164 -17.69 11.54 11.38
CA GLY A 164 -16.31 11.14 11.14
C GLY A 164 -15.66 11.95 10.03
N ILE A 165 -14.44 12.44 10.28
CA ILE A 165 -13.59 13.11 9.29
C ILE A 165 -12.30 12.33 9.17
N VAL A 166 -11.87 12.06 7.93
CA VAL A 166 -10.56 11.48 7.63
C VAL A 166 -9.82 12.41 6.69
N GLU A 167 -8.60 12.77 7.04
CA GLU A 167 -7.74 13.64 6.26
C GLU A 167 -6.44 12.90 5.96
N ILE A 168 -6.18 12.68 4.67
CA ILE A 168 -5.01 11.98 4.17
C ILE A 168 -4.13 13.03 3.48
N ARG A 169 -3.31 13.70 4.30
CA ARG A 169 -2.52 14.88 3.92
C ARG A 169 -1.18 14.47 3.32
N GLY A 170 -0.44 13.56 3.93
CA GLY A 170 0.87 13.16 3.40
C GLY A 170 1.28 11.73 3.64
N GLY A 171 0.38 10.93 4.19
CA GLY A 171 0.62 9.52 4.48
C GLY A 171 -0.27 8.58 3.69
N SER A 172 -0.32 7.32 4.15
CA SER A 172 -1.05 6.26 3.47
C SER A 172 -2.14 5.64 4.36
N LEU A 173 -3.34 5.51 3.81
CA LEU A 173 -4.39 4.63 4.34
C LEU A 173 -4.45 3.35 3.51
N ASN A 174 -4.02 2.23 4.07
CA ASN A 174 -4.01 0.94 3.37
C ASN A 174 -5.18 0.08 3.84
N LEU A 175 -6.14 -0.16 2.96
CA LEU A 175 -7.30 -1.01 3.21
C LEU A 175 -6.99 -2.45 2.81
N LEU A 176 -6.45 -3.19 3.76
CA LEU A 176 -5.93 -4.55 3.60
C LEU A 176 -6.99 -5.63 3.95
N SER A 177 -8.27 -5.24 4.02
CA SER A 177 -9.37 -6.15 4.31
C SER A 177 -9.85 -6.89 3.06
N ASN A 178 -10.14 -8.18 3.25
CA ASN A 178 -10.78 -9.03 2.24
C ASN A 178 -12.30 -8.85 2.16
N ALA A 179 -12.88 -7.88 2.88
CA ALA A 179 -14.29 -7.55 2.77
C ALA A 179 -14.62 -7.07 1.35
N SER A 180 -15.82 -7.40 0.83
CA SER A 180 -16.26 -6.94 -0.50
C SER A 180 -16.12 -5.41 -0.65
N LEU A 181 -16.59 -4.68 0.37
CA LEU A 181 -16.38 -3.23 0.52
C LEU A 181 -15.59 -2.97 1.80
N PRO A 182 -14.26 -2.72 1.70
CA PRO A 182 -13.42 -2.47 2.86
C PRO A 182 -13.54 -1.03 3.38
N LEU A 183 -14.21 -0.14 2.65
CA LEU A 183 -14.51 1.24 3.05
C LEU A 183 -16.03 1.44 3.16
N VAL A 184 -16.50 1.99 4.29
CA VAL A 184 -17.93 2.20 4.52
C VAL A 184 -18.21 3.57 5.13
N PHE A 185 -19.10 4.33 4.50
CA PHE A 185 -19.55 5.64 4.95
C PHE A 185 -21.01 5.62 5.42
N ARG A 186 -21.35 6.51 6.36
CA ARG A 186 -22.74 6.98 6.60
C ARG A 186 -23.79 5.90 6.85
N ALA A 187 -23.46 4.83 7.58
CA ALA A 187 -24.41 3.72 7.78
C ALA A 187 -25.56 4.03 8.77
N GLY A 188 -25.45 5.11 9.54
CA GLY A 188 -26.37 5.45 10.63
C GLY A 188 -27.30 6.61 10.31
N THR A 189 -28.43 6.69 11.00
CA THR A 189 -29.37 7.82 10.86
C THR A 189 -28.72 9.14 11.25
N ASN A 190 -28.85 10.17 10.40
CA ASN A 190 -28.21 11.50 10.58
C ASN A 190 -26.69 11.43 10.79
N SER A 191 -26.04 10.36 10.34
CA SER A 191 -24.58 10.27 10.38
C SER A 191 -23.95 11.16 9.29
N LYS A 192 -22.75 11.65 9.57
CA LYS A 192 -21.94 12.44 8.65
C LYS A 192 -20.59 11.77 8.48
N ALA A 193 -20.07 11.85 7.26
CA ALA A 193 -18.75 11.36 6.93
C ALA A 193 -18.11 12.25 5.88
N LYS A 194 -16.81 12.49 6.03
CA LYS A 194 -15.94 13.15 5.05
C LYS A 194 -14.60 12.41 4.99
N MET A 195 -14.06 12.27 3.80
CA MET A 195 -12.68 11.88 3.55
C MET A 195 -12.07 12.89 2.59
N ASP A 196 -10.95 13.52 2.96
CA ASP A 196 -10.26 14.49 2.12
C ASP A 196 -8.81 14.10 1.87
N PHE A 197 -8.36 14.30 0.62
CA PHE A 197 -6.99 14.04 0.19
C PHE A 197 -6.25 15.34 -0.11
N SER A 198 -5.08 15.53 0.51
CA SER A 198 -4.24 16.72 0.35
C SER A 198 -2.75 16.37 0.34
N GLY A 199 -2.36 15.42 -0.55
CA GLY A 199 -0.99 14.95 -0.78
C GLY A 199 -0.82 13.43 -0.55
N GLY A 200 -1.58 12.86 0.38
CA GLY A 200 -1.50 11.44 0.72
C GLY A 200 -2.37 10.53 -0.16
N VAL A 201 -2.29 9.23 0.11
CA VAL A 201 -2.90 8.18 -0.71
C VAL A 201 -3.72 7.19 0.11
N MET A 202 -4.75 6.62 -0.53
CA MET A 202 -5.44 5.44 -0.04
C MET A 202 -5.27 4.31 -1.04
N THR A 203 -4.92 3.12 -0.55
CA THR A 203 -4.78 1.91 -1.37
C THR A 203 -5.77 0.83 -0.93
N GLN A 204 -6.28 0.07 -1.90
CA GLN A 204 -7.07 -1.14 -1.66
C GLN A 204 -6.93 -2.10 -2.84
N ALA A 205 -7.15 -3.41 -2.64
CA ALA A 205 -7.16 -4.32 -3.79
C ALA A 205 -8.31 -3.98 -4.76
N TYR A 206 -8.07 -4.12 -6.06
CA TYR A 206 -9.00 -3.78 -7.11
C TYR A 206 -10.20 -4.74 -7.14
N SER A 207 -11.39 -4.17 -7.34
CA SER A 207 -12.56 -4.86 -7.90
C SER A 207 -13.53 -3.82 -8.45
N ASP A 208 -14.35 -4.20 -9.41
CA ASP A 208 -15.35 -3.28 -10.00
C ASP A 208 -16.28 -2.68 -8.94
N ALA A 209 -16.64 -3.47 -7.92
CA ALA A 209 -17.50 -3.02 -6.82
C ALA A 209 -16.81 -1.97 -5.93
N ARG A 210 -15.51 -2.11 -5.69
CA ARG A 210 -14.71 -1.16 -4.88
C ARG A 210 -14.46 0.13 -5.65
N LEU A 211 -14.13 0.03 -6.93
CA LEU A 211 -14.01 1.19 -7.83
C LEU A 211 -15.32 1.98 -7.88
N ALA A 212 -16.44 1.30 -8.11
CA ALA A 212 -17.76 1.94 -8.12
C ALA A 212 -18.08 2.61 -6.77
N ASN A 213 -17.82 1.93 -5.65
CA ASN A 213 -18.04 2.48 -4.32
C ASN A 213 -17.25 3.77 -4.08
N VAL A 214 -15.98 3.83 -4.46
CA VAL A 214 -15.17 5.06 -4.36
C VAL A 214 -15.76 6.16 -5.24
N ASN A 215 -16.04 5.87 -6.52
CA ASN A 215 -16.56 6.85 -7.46
C ASN A 215 -17.91 7.44 -7.04
N ASP A 216 -18.80 6.62 -6.47
CA ASP A 216 -20.09 7.08 -5.96
C ASP A 216 -19.91 8.11 -4.83
N HIS A 217 -18.93 7.88 -3.93
CA HIS A 217 -18.63 8.79 -2.82
C HIS A 217 -17.82 10.02 -3.24
N ILE A 218 -17.12 9.97 -4.38
CA ILE A 218 -16.58 11.17 -5.02
C ILE A 218 -17.74 12.01 -5.58
N ALA A 219 -18.67 11.36 -6.30
CA ALA A 219 -19.79 12.04 -6.95
C ALA A 219 -20.77 12.70 -5.95
N ASP A 220 -20.95 12.12 -4.76
CA ASP A 220 -21.80 12.70 -3.72
C ASP A 220 -21.08 13.69 -2.77
N GLY A 221 -19.79 13.93 -3.01
CA GLY A 221 -18.96 14.87 -2.23
C GLY A 221 -18.53 14.36 -0.86
N THR A 222 -18.67 13.07 -0.57
CA THR A 222 -18.13 12.45 0.65
C THR A 222 -16.61 12.34 0.60
N ILE A 223 -16.06 12.03 -0.57
CA ILE A 223 -14.62 12.01 -0.86
C ILE A 223 -14.28 13.26 -1.66
N THR A 224 -13.38 14.08 -1.13
CA THR A 224 -12.93 15.33 -1.75
C THR A 224 -11.39 15.38 -1.81
N ALA A 225 -10.86 16.34 -2.56
CA ALA A 225 -9.43 16.65 -2.56
C ALA A 225 -9.25 18.14 -2.28
N TYR A 226 -8.31 18.49 -1.41
CA TYR A 226 -8.01 19.87 -1.00
C TYR A 226 -9.29 20.65 -0.66
N ASP A 227 -10.10 20.10 0.25
CA ASP A 227 -11.38 20.67 0.68
C ASP A 227 -12.37 20.97 -0.47
N GLY A 228 -12.30 20.20 -1.55
CA GLY A 228 -13.17 20.30 -2.72
C GLY A 228 -12.68 21.27 -3.80
N VAL A 229 -11.52 21.90 -3.62
CA VAL A 229 -10.86 22.71 -4.66
C VAL A 229 -10.09 21.83 -5.64
N GLY A 230 -9.57 20.70 -5.16
CA GLY A 230 -8.81 19.73 -5.94
C GLY A 230 -9.68 18.71 -6.68
N THR A 231 -9.00 17.86 -7.44
CA THR A 231 -9.60 16.71 -8.13
C THR A 231 -9.18 15.42 -7.45
N VAL A 232 -10.13 14.54 -7.16
CA VAL A 232 -9.82 13.18 -6.71
C VAL A 232 -9.49 12.33 -7.93
N VAL A 233 -8.33 11.68 -7.90
CA VAL A 233 -7.86 10.76 -8.94
C VAL A 233 -7.92 9.34 -8.42
N VAL A 234 -8.46 8.44 -9.25
CA VAL A 234 -8.57 7.02 -8.97
C VAL A 234 -7.83 6.27 -10.08
N GLU A 235 -6.78 5.56 -9.70
CA GLU A 235 -5.88 4.83 -10.59
C GLU A 235 -5.95 3.33 -10.30
N THR A 236 -5.79 2.51 -11.34
CA THR A 236 -5.62 1.06 -11.20
C THR A 236 -4.22 0.69 -11.67
N VAL A 237 -3.44 0.10 -10.76
CA VAL A 237 -2.07 -0.34 -11.02
C VAL A 237 -2.00 -1.81 -10.62
N GLY A 238 -1.92 -2.69 -11.63
CA GLY A 238 -2.06 -4.14 -11.41
C GLY A 238 -3.39 -4.46 -10.71
N ASP A 239 -3.31 -5.22 -9.61
CA ASP A 239 -4.45 -5.61 -8.78
C ASP A 239 -4.77 -4.59 -7.66
N GLN A 240 -4.25 -3.36 -7.74
CA GLN A 240 -4.49 -2.32 -6.74
C GLN A 240 -5.28 -1.14 -7.32
N LEU A 241 -6.17 -0.62 -6.48
CA LEU A 241 -6.86 0.65 -6.65
C LEU A 241 -6.20 1.69 -5.74
N ILE A 242 -5.74 2.78 -6.34
CA ILE A 242 -5.06 3.90 -5.67
C ILE A 242 -5.94 5.14 -5.79
N VAL A 243 -6.20 5.82 -4.68
CA VAL A 243 -6.97 7.07 -4.61
C VAL A 243 -6.11 8.17 -4.02
N LYS A 244 -6.05 9.31 -4.69
CA LYS A 244 -5.25 10.47 -4.29
C LYS A 244 -5.91 11.78 -4.69
N GLY A 245 -5.49 12.88 -4.08
CA GLY A 245 -5.96 14.22 -4.39
C GLY A 245 -4.93 14.99 -5.22
N LEU A 246 -5.38 15.70 -6.26
CA LEU A 246 -4.55 16.64 -7.02
C LEU A 246 -5.04 18.07 -6.81
N HIS A 247 -4.14 18.96 -6.37
CA HIS A 247 -4.43 20.39 -6.29
C HIS A 247 -4.40 21.02 -7.70
N PRO A 248 -5.20 22.05 -8.01
CA PRO A 248 -5.17 22.71 -9.32
C PRO A 248 -3.83 23.36 -9.66
N PHE A 249 -3.00 23.67 -8.66
CA PHE A 249 -1.62 24.13 -8.89
C PHE A 249 -0.72 23.02 -9.44
N ASN A 250 -1.10 21.74 -9.35
CA ASN A 250 -0.27 20.62 -9.80
C ASN A 250 1.21 20.77 -9.37
N PRO A 251 1.47 20.84 -8.05
CA PRO A 251 2.80 21.16 -7.52
C PRO A 251 3.82 20.10 -7.96
N VAL A 252 5.03 20.56 -8.29
CA VAL A 252 6.23 19.73 -8.48
C VAL A 252 7.30 20.26 -7.54
N PRO A 253 7.94 19.46 -6.67
CA PRO A 253 7.55 18.10 -6.30
C PRO A 253 6.07 18.00 -5.89
N ALA A 254 5.47 16.84 -6.14
CA ALA A 254 4.11 16.57 -5.70
C ALA A 254 4.02 16.67 -4.17
N ASP A 255 2.85 17.07 -3.68
CA ASP A 255 2.64 17.29 -2.26
C ASP A 255 2.90 16.01 -1.44
N SER A 256 3.63 16.17 -0.33
CA SER A 256 4.11 15.13 0.59
C SER A 256 4.95 14.01 -0.03
N ILE A 257 5.56 14.21 -1.19
CA ILE A 257 6.44 13.21 -1.82
C ILE A 257 7.85 13.21 -1.22
N THR A 258 8.57 12.09 -1.38
CA THR A 258 10.03 12.04 -1.15
C THR A 258 10.76 12.27 -2.48
N VAL A 259 11.81 13.10 -2.47
CA VAL A 259 12.66 13.40 -3.63
C VAL A 259 14.14 13.22 -3.29
N VAL A 260 14.94 12.92 -4.31
CA VAL A 260 16.40 12.88 -4.17
C VAL A 260 16.93 14.28 -3.80
N PRO A 261 17.84 14.43 -2.82
CA PRO A 261 18.40 15.72 -2.43
C PRO A 261 19.22 16.38 -3.54
N GLY A 262 19.39 17.70 -3.46
CA GLY A 262 20.16 18.50 -4.42
C GLY A 262 19.38 19.70 -4.95
N SER A 263 19.62 20.08 -6.21
CA SER A 263 18.90 21.17 -6.87
C SER A 263 17.51 20.69 -7.29
N ILE A 264 16.48 21.19 -6.62
CA ILE A 264 15.07 20.85 -6.87
C ILE A 264 14.40 22.00 -7.61
N THR A 265 13.65 21.66 -8.66
CA THR A 265 12.76 22.62 -9.32
C THR A 265 11.40 22.57 -8.64
N LEU A 266 11.00 23.67 -8.00
CA LEU A 266 9.61 23.88 -7.63
C LEU A 266 8.86 24.37 -8.86
N GLU A 267 7.76 23.72 -9.24
CA GLU A 267 6.89 24.11 -10.35
C GLU A 267 5.41 24.10 -9.95
N TRP A 268 4.63 24.97 -10.58
CA TRP A 268 3.19 25.09 -10.35
C TRP A 268 2.44 25.58 -11.60
N THR A 269 1.14 25.34 -11.59
CA THR A 269 0.20 25.67 -12.67
C THR A 269 -0.69 26.82 -12.24
N VAL A 270 -0.65 27.90 -13.00
CA VAL A 270 -1.52 29.09 -12.86
C VAL A 270 -1.86 29.63 -14.25
N ASP A 271 -2.90 30.46 -14.34
CA ASP A 271 -3.23 31.15 -15.58
C ASP A 271 -2.06 32.01 -16.08
N ALA A 272 -1.85 32.04 -17.39
CA ALA A 272 -0.77 32.82 -18.00
C ALA A 272 -0.86 34.30 -17.62
N GLY A 273 0.25 34.87 -17.13
CA GLY A 273 0.29 36.26 -16.69
C GLY A 273 0.01 36.47 -15.21
N THR A 274 -0.42 35.44 -14.47
CA THR A 274 -0.69 35.52 -13.02
C THR A 274 0.61 35.80 -12.25
N PRO A 275 0.73 36.92 -11.53
CA PRO A 275 1.83 37.14 -10.62
C PRO A 275 1.67 36.25 -9.38
N VAL A 276 2.79 35.76 -8.85
CA VAL A 276 2.82 34.92 -7.66
C VAL A 276 3.86 35.38 -6.65
N ASP A 277 3.59 35.10 -5.38
CA ASP A 277 4.62 34.96 -4.36
C ASP A 277 4.90 33.48 -4.13
N VAL A 278 6.16 33.13 -3.90
CA VAL A 278 6.54 31.75 -3.53
C VAL A 278 7.29 31.79 -2.21
N TRP A 279 6.82 30.96 -1.29
CA TRP A 279 7.32 30.82 0.07
C TRP A 279 8.00 29.47 0.19
N PHE A 280 9.15 29.41 0.88
CA PHE A 280 9.91 28.18 1.06
C PHE A 280 10.61 28.18 2.43
N GLY A 281 10.58 27.05 3.12
CA GLY A 281 11.18 26.90 4.44
C GLY A 281 11.26 25.44 4.87
N THR A 282 11.80 25.20 6.07
CA THR A 282 11.94 23.86 6.68
C THR A 282 10.95 23.64 7.82
N THR A 283 10.09 24.62 8.10
CA THR A 283 8.99 24.49 9.07
C THR A 283 7.73 25.09 8.48
N GLY A 284 6.57 24.56 8.86
CA GLY A 284 5.28 25.04 8.36
C GLY A 284 4.88 26.45 8.79
N ASP A 285 5.66 27.11 9.64
CA ASP A 285 5.36 28.44 10.20
C ASP A 285 6.46 29.49 9.94
N ASP A 286 7.65 29.09 9.45
CA ASP A 286 8.78 29.98 9.15
C ASP A 286 9.20 29.84 7.69
N PHE A 287 8.66 30.72 6.85
CA PHE A 287 8.91 30.75 5.41
C PHE A 287 9.75 31.95 5.00
N THR A 288 10.65 31.72 4.05
CA THR A 288 11.29 32.78 3.29
C THR A 288 10.56 32.99 1.97
N LYS A 289 10.20 34.24 1.67
CA LYS A 289 9.69 34.59 0.34
C LYS A 289 10.85 34.55 -0.67
N ILE A 290 10.82 33.60 -1.59
CA ILE A 290 11.86 33.39 -2.61
C ILE A 290 11.48 33.95 -3.98
N VAL A 291 10.18 34.14 -4.23
CA VAL A 291 9.66 34.88 -5.39
C VAL A 291 8.71 35.95 -4.87
N ASP A 292 8.91 37.19 -5.30
CA ASP A 292 8.11 38.35 -4.89
C ASP A 292 7.39 38.98 -6.08
N LYS A 293 6.10 38.69 -6.18
CA LYS A 293 5.12 39.20 -7.14
C LYS A 293 5.60 39.14 -8.59
N GLN A 294 6.08 37.97 -9.02
CA GLN A 294 6.59 37.74 -10.38
C GLN A 294 5.69 36.82 -11.19
N THR A 295 5.70 36.97 -12.52
CA THR A 295 4.99 36.07 -13.44
C THR A 295 5.92 34.92 -13.85
N VAL A 296 6.08 33.96 -12.95
CA VAL A 296 6.88 32.74 -13.16
C VAL A 296 6.06 31.52 -12.73
N THR A 297 6.41 30.35 -13.26
CA THR A 297 5.76 29.07 -12.93
C THR A 297 6.73 28.05 -12.33
N SER A 298 7.97 28.46 -12.08
CA SER A 298 8.97 27.63 -11.41
C SER A 298 10.07 28.46 -10.72
N VAL A 299 10.73 27.84 -9.75
CA VAL A 299 11.92 28.36 -9.06
C VAL A 299 12.81 27.20 -8.58
N GLN A 300 14.13 27.37 -8.60
CA GLN A 300 15.07 26.36 -8.08
C GLN A 300 15.31 26.59 -6.58
N VAL A 301 15.42 25.49 -5.83
CA VAL A 301 15.82 25.47 -4.42
C VAL A 301 16.84 24.35 -4.19
N ASP A 302 17.70 24.50 -3.18
CA ASP A 302 18.61 23.44 -2.76
C ASP A 302 17.99 22.69 -1.58
N ALA A 303 17.89 21.37 -1.71
CA ALA A 303 17.39 20.47 -0.69
C ALA A 303 18.50 19.56 -0.15
N VAL A 304 18.55 19.42 1.17
CA VAL A 304 19.53 18.60 1.89
C VAL A 304 18.89 17.29 2.35
N LYS A 305 19.64 16.18 2.25
CA LYS A 305 19.22 14.86 2.73
C LYS A 305 18.71 14.91 4.17
N GLY A 306 17.65 14.15 4.47
CA GLY A 306 17.05 14.03 5.78
C GLY A 306 16.25 15.25 6.23
N THR A 307 15.85 16.13 5.30
CA THR A 307 15.16 17.39 5.62
C THR A 307 13.82 17.48 4.92
N ARG A 308 12.78 17.83 5.67
CA ARG A 308 11.46 18.17 5.12
C ARG A 308 11.40 19.66 4.79
N TYR A 309 10.87 19.99 3.62
CA TYR A 309 10.68 21.34 3.16
C TYR A 309 9.20 21.61 2.93
N PHE A 310 8.80 22.84 3.22
CA PHE A 310 7.44 23.33 3.07
C PHE A 310 7.45 24.54 2.15
N TRP A 311 6.43 24.64 1.30
CA TRP A 311 6.34 25.71 0.32
C TRP A 311 4.90 26.02 -0.07
N ALA A 312 4.67 27.26 -0.48
CA ALA A 312 3.35 27.72 -0.88
C ALA A 312 3.46 28.70 -2.05
N VAL A 313 2.40 28.75 -2.84
CA VAL A 313 2.26 29.67 -3.98
C VAL A 313 1.04 30.55 -3.75
N ASP A 314 1.27 31.84 -3.52
CA ASP A 314 0.18 32.79 -3.41
C ASP A 314 -0.03 33.48 -4.74
N THR A 315 -1.29 33.66 -5.16
CA THR A 315 -1.63 34.19 -6.49
C THR A 315 -2.27 35.56 -6.43
N TYR A 316 -1.99 36.43 -7.39
CA TYR A 316 -2.61 37.75 -7.45
C TYR A 316 -3.67 37.80 -8.57
N ALA A 317 -4.91 38.13 -8.20
CA ALA A 317 -5.91 38.51 -9.19
C ALA A 317 -5.48 39.80 -9.93
N PRO A 318 -5.93 40.03 -11.18
CA PRO A 318 -5.55 41.23 -11.94
C PRO A 318 -5.85 42.53 -11.20
N GLY A 319 -4.80 43.30 -10.89
CA GLY A 319 -4.89 44.58 -10.18
C GLY A 319 -5.05 44.49 -8.66
N ALA A 320 -5.02 43.29 -8.07
CA ALA A 320 -5.10 43.11 -6.62
C ALA A 320 -3.82 43.60 -5.91
N ALA A 321 -4.02 44.27 -4.77
CA ALA A 321 -2.94 44.67 -3.88
C ALA A 321 -2.43 43.46 -3.10
N ASP A 322 -3.37 42.69 -2.52
CA ASP A 322 -3.12 41.52 -1.67
C ASP A 322 -3.27 40.22 -2.47
N PRO A 323 -2.50 39.18 -2.14
CA PRO A 323 -2.62 37.88 -2.80
C PRO A 323 -3.78 37.04 -2.25
N ASN A 324 -4.22 36.07 -3.05
CA ASN A 324 -4.94 34.90 -2.58
C ASN A 324 -3.93 33.88 -2.07
N LEU A 325 -4.01 33.51 -0.80
CA LEU A 325 -3.10 32.55 -0.19
C LEU A 325 -3.29 31.16 -0.76
N GLY A 326 -2.20 30.50 -1.12
CA GLY A 326 -2.21 29.11 -1.56
C GLY A 326 -2.28 28.12 -0.39
N PRO A 327 -2.52 26.83 -0.66
CA PRO A 327 -2.30 25.79 0.32
C PRO A 327 -0.79 25.65 0.62
N LEU A 328 -0.49 25.01 1.74
CA LEU A 328 0.86 24.59 2.06
C LEU A 328 1.13 23.23 1.44
N PHE A 329 2.20 23.13 0.65
CA PHE A 329 2.73 21.87 0.15
C PHE A 329 4.01 21.51 0.89
N ASP A 330 4.36 20.24 0.89
CA ASP A 330 5.62 19.78 1.46
C ASP A 330 6.27 18.67 0.63
N PHE A 331 7.57 18.45 0.85
CA PHE A 331 8.28 17.27 0.37
C PHE A 331 9.43 16.93 1.32
N TYR A 332 9.83 15.66 1.32
CA TYR A 332 10.98 15.19 2.08
C TYR A 332 12.15 14.91 1.14
N ALA A 333 13.33 15.45 1.45
CA ALA A 333 14.52 15.20 0.65
C ALA A 333 15.31 14.04 1.26
N ASP A 334 15.30 12.88 0.62
CA ASP A 334 16.01 11.69 1.08
C ASP A 334 16.38 10.74 -0.06
N ASN A 335 17.14 9.70 0.25
CA ASN A 335 17.38 8.62 -0.71
C ASN A 335 16.06 7.92 -1.07
N LEU A 336 15.96 7.43 -2.30
CA LEU A 336 14.84 6.65 -2.80
C LEU A 336 15.32 5.24 -3.11
N ALA A 337 14.46 4.24 -2.89
CA ALA A 337 14.80 2.87 -3.26
C ALA A 337 15.04 2.74 -4.77
N PRO A 338 15.91 1.79 -5.19
CA PRO A 338 16.11 1.50 -6.61
C PRO A 338 14.82 1.11 -7.31
N VAL A 339 14.69 1.49 -8.59
CA VAL A 339 13.62 0.99 -9.45
C VAL A 339 14.16 -0.21 -10.22
N VAL A 340 13.55 -1.37 -10.02
CA VAL A 340 13.97 -2.65 -10.61
C VAL A 340 12.89 -3.20 -11.52
N ASP A 341 13.29 -3.69 -12.69
CA ASP A 341 12.44 -4.42 -13.64
C ASP A 341 13.20 -5.67 -14.11
N ALA A 342 12.66 -6.84 -13.78
CA ALA A 342 13.22 -8.15 -14.12
C ALA A 342 12.91 -8.55 -15.59
N GLY A 343 12.04 -7.80 -16.27
CA GLY A 343 11.58 -8.07 -17.62
C GLY A 343 10.31 -8.93 -17.66
N ALA A 344 9.77 -9.11 -18.86
CA ALA A 344 8.53 -9.83 -19.07
C ALA A 344 8.68 -11.35 -18.91
N ASN A 345 7.63 -12.01 -18.40
CA ASN A 345 7.55 -13.47 -18.30
C ASN A 345 7.86 -14.17 -19.64
N VAL A 346 8.54 -15.31 -19.55
CA VAL A 346 9.03 -16.07 -20.70
C VAL A 346 8.30 -17.40 -20.81
N THR A 347 7.91 -17.76 -22.03
CA THR A 347 7.47 -19.11 -22.38
C THR A 347 8.49 -19.69 -23.37
N THR A 348 9.04 -20.85 -23.08
CA THR A 348 10.08 -21.50 -23.89
C THR A 348 9.95 -23.03 -23.83
N TRP A 349 10.81 -23.74 -24.54
CA TRP A 349 10.85 -25.20 -24.56
C TRP A 349 12.28 -25.72 -24.56
N LEU A 350 12.45 -26.99 -24.18
CA LEU A 350 13.76 -27.65 -24.26
C LEU A 350 14.11 -27.99 -25.70
N ASP A 351 15.36 -27.76 -26.10
CA ASP A 351 15.93 -28.32 -27.32
C ASP A 351 17.04 -29.31 -26.91
N ASN A 352 16.85 -30.57 -27.27
CA ASN A 352 17.77 -31.66 -26.90
C ASN A 352 18.10 -31.71 -25.38
N GLY A 353 17.10 -31.44 -24.54
CA GLY A 353 17.17 -31.56 -23.07
C GLY A 353 17.61 -30.29 -22.32
N SER A 354 17.88 -29.18 -23.00
CA SER A 354 18.20 -27.91 -22.35
C SER A 354 17.75 -26.69 -23.15
N VAL A 355 17.62 -25.54 -22.50
CA VAL A 355 17.43 -24.25 -23.18
C VAL A 355 18.17 -23.15 -22.41
N GLU A 356 18.77 -22.22 -23.15
CA GLU A 356 19.36 -21.01 -22.61
C GLU A 356 18.39 -19.84 -22.82
N VAL A 357 18.03 -19.15 -21.74
CA VAL A 357 17.14 -17.98 -21.77
C VAL A 357 17.96 -16.75 -21.41
N ALA A 358 17.88 -15.71 -22.23
CA ALA A 358 18.48 -14.42 -21.92
C ALA A 358 17.64 -13.68 -20.86
N LEU A 359 18.31 -13.12 -19.85
CA LEU A 359 17.73 -12.27 -18.83
C LEU A 359 18.16 -10.83 -19.09
N THR A 360 17.20 -9.93 -19.22
CA THR A 360 17.45 -8.50 -19.54
C THR A 360 16.80 -7.62 -18.49
N GLY A 361 17.44 -7.50 -17.33
CA GLY A 361 16.97 -6.67 -16.24
C GLY A 361 17.36 -5.19 -16.41
N THR A 362 16.59 -4.30 -15.80
CA THR A 362 16.96 -2.88 -15.66
C THR A 362 16.89 -2.46 -14.20
N VAL A 363 17.85 -1.61 -13.80
CA VAL A 363 17.91 -0.98 -12.48
C VAL A 363 18.20 0.50 -12.69
N THR A 364 17.40 1.38 -12.09
CA THR A 364 17.58 2.83 -12.14
C THR A 364 17.58 3.40 -10.73
N ASP A 365 18.59 4.21 -10.42
CA ASP A 365 18.77 4.86 -9.11
C ASP A 365 19.62 6.14 -9.27
N ALA A 366 19.55 7.05 -8.29
CA ALA A 366 20.42 8.22 -8.20
C ALA A 366 21.77 7.91 -7.53
N ASP A 367 21.79 6.94 -6.61
CA ASP A 367 22.94 6.46 -5.88
C ASP A 367 23.59 5.22 -6.56
N PRO A 368 24.86 4.88 -6.22
CA PRO A 368 25.51 3.70 -6.75
C PRO A 368 24.83 2.40 -6.30
N THR A 369 24.26 1.66 -7.25
CA THR A 369 23.49 0.43 -6.97
C THR A 369 24.21 -0.84 -7.38
N THR A 370 24.03 -1.91 -6.60
CA THR A 370 24.40 -3.29 -6.94
C THR A 370 23.16 -4.12 -7.25
N SER A 371 23.30 -5.16 -8.07
CA SER A 371 22.18 -6.04 -8.44
C SER A 371 22.55 -7.52 -8.39
N VAL A 372 21.58 -8.38 -8.09
CA VAL A 372 21.75 -9.83 -8.11
C VAL A 372 20.50 -10.55 -8.62
N TRP A 373 20.71 -11.51 -9.51
CA TRP A 373 19.72 -12.47 -9.94
C TRP A 373 19.73 -13.73 -9.08
N THR A 374 18.56 -14.19 -8.65
CA THR A 374 18.40 -15.41 -7.86
C THR A 374 17.29 -16.30 -8.42
N VAL A 375 17.47 -17.62 -8.36
CA VAL A 375 16.40 -18.59 -8.62
C VAL A 375 15.62 -18.80 -7.32
N VAL A 376 14.38 -18.29 -7.28
CA VAL A 376 13.49 -18.38 -6.11
C VAL A 376 12.86 -19.76 -6.01
N SER A 377 12.39 -20.28 -7.15
CA SER A 377 11.85 -21.64 -7.24
C SER A 377 12.08 -22.24 -8.62
N GLN A 378 12.25 -23.56 -8.66
CA GLN A 378 12.40 -24.35 -9.88
C GLN A 378 11.67 -25.71 -9.72
N PRO A 379 11.42 -26.43 -10.82
CA PRO A 379 10.84 -27.77 -10.76
C PRO A 379 11.75 -28.76 -10.02
N ASP A 380 11.16 -29.62 -9.18
CA ASP A 380 11.87 -30.72 -8.52
C ASP A 380 11.88 -31.94 -9.46
N ASP A 381 12.92 -32.04 -10.31
CA ASP A 381 13.17 -33.20 -11.15
C ASP A 381 14.57 -33.78 -10.86
N PRO A 382 14.65 -34.94 -10.18
CA PRO A 382 15.93 -35.53 -9.80
C PRO A 382 16.77 -36.05 -10.99
N ASN A 383 16.21 -36.06 -12.21
CA ASN A 383 16.92 -36.48 -13.42
C ASN A 383 17.47 -35.30 -14.23
N SER A 384 17.17 -34.07 -13.81
CA SER A 384 17.58 -32.84 -14.48
C SER A 384 18.59 -32.07 -13.65
N THR A 385 19.45 -31.27 -14.29
CA THR A 385 20.35 -30.36 -13.57
C THR A 385 19.57 -29.15 -13.03
N ASP A 386 20.00 -28.64 -11.88
CA ASP A 386 19.48 -27.38 -11.34
C ASP A 386 19.73 -26.23 -12.31
N ALA A 387 18.83 -25.24 -12.30
CA ALA A 387 18.98 -24.05 -13.11
C ALA A 387 20.23 -23.25 -12.69
N VAL A 388 20.99 -22.76 -13.68
CA VAL A 388 22.23 -22.01 -13.44
C VAL A 388 22.20 -20.69 -14.17
N ILE A 389 22.34 -19.60 -13.42
CA ILE A 389 22.53 -18.25 -13.97
C ILE A 389 24.03 -18.06 -14.23
N ALA A 390 24.39 -17.64 -15.45
CA ALA A 390 25.77 -17.55 -15.90
C ALA A 390 26.59 -16.53 -15.10
N ASP A 391 26.07 -15.31 -14.97
CA ASP A 391 26.59 -14.26 -14.09
C ASP A 391 25.43 -13.63 -13.32
N PRO A 392 25.21 -14.00 -12.04
CA PRO A 392 24.13 -13.46 -11.24
C PRO A 392 24.25 -11.95 -10.97
N ALA A 393 25.44 -11.35 -11.04
CA ALA A 393 25.64 -9.94 -10.72
C ALA A 393 25.41 -9.02 -11.95
N ALA A 394 25.39 -9.58 -13.16
CA ALA A 394 25.16 -8.83 -14.38
C ALA A 394 23.65 -8.65 -14.65
N LEU A 395 23.21 -7.41 -14.88
CA LEU A 395 21.81 -7.10 -15.26
C LEU A 395 21.36 -7.85 -16.51
N ASN A 396 22.25 -7.93 -17.50
CA ASN A 396 22.06 -8.69 -18.72
C ASN A 396 22.91 -9.95 -18.66
N THR A 397 22.26 -11.11 -18.51
CA THR A 397 22.90 -12.40 -18.31
C THR A 397 22.06 -13.50 -18.98
N SER A 398 22.38 -14.76 -18.75
CA SER A 398 21.56 -15.90 -19.20
C SER A 398 21.37 -16.92 -18.10
N ILE A 399 20.31 -17.72 -18.23
CA ILE A 399 20.04 -18.88 -17.40
C ILE A 399 19.90 -20.12 -18.26
N THR A 400 20.51 -21.22 -17.83
CA THR A 400 20.34 -22.54 -18.47
C THR A 400 19.33 -23.36 -17.69
N LEU A 401 18.35 -23.93 -18.40
CA LEU A 401 17.23 -24.69 -17.85
C LEU A 401 17.18 -26.08 -18.48
N SER A 402 16.90 -27.12 -17.68
CA SER A 402 16.85 -28.52 -18.16
C SER A 402 15.64 -29.33 -17.68
N ALA A 403 14.88 -28.83 -16.70
CA ALA A 403 13.64 -29.46 -16.26
C ALA A 403 12.41 -28.76 -16.85
N LEU A 404 11.34 -29.51 -17.10
CA LEU A 404 10.05 -28.98 -17.52
C LEU A 404 9.32 -28.34 -16.34
N GLY A 405 8.54 -27.31 -16.62
CA GLY A 405 7.70 -26.64 -15.64
C GLY A 405 8.09 -25.19 -15.41
N GLN A 406 7.69 -24.68 -14.25
CA GLN A 406 7.79 -23.26 -13.91
C GLN A 406 9.04 -22.96 -13.09
N TYR A 407 9.74 -21.91 -13.49
CA TYR A 407 10.82 -21.27 -12.75
C TYR A 407 10.39 -19.86 -12.36
N VAL A 408 10.72 -19.46 -11.13
CA VAL A 408 10.55 -18.08 -10.66
C VAL A 408 11.93 -17.54 -10.33
N LEU A 409 12.30 -16.45 -10.99
CA LEU A 409 13.53 -15.72 -10.78
C LEU A 409 13.21 -14.37 -10.14
N GLU A 410 14.19 -13.83 -9.44
CA GLU A 410 14.13 -12.51 -8.82
C GLU A 410 15.38 -11.72 -9.18
N LEU A 411 15.19 -10.49 -9.64
CA LEU A 411 16.24 -9.48 -9.72
C LEU A 411 16.08 -8.57 -8.51
N GLN A 412 17.11 -8.51 -7.67
CA GLN A 412 17.17 -7.59 -6.54
C GLN A 412 18.24 -6.54 -6.80
N ALA A 413 17.95 -5.30 -6.40
CA ALA A 413 18.92 -4.20 -6.38
C ALA A 413 19.06 -3.61 -4.97
N ASP A 414 20.24 -3.10 -4.66
CA ASP A 414 20.63 -2.54 -3.36
C ASP A 414 21.56 -1.33 -3.58
N ASP A 415 21.14 -0.16 -3.12
CA ASP A 415 21.89 1.11 -3.16
C ASP A 415 22.76 1.36 -1.91
N GLY A 416 22.73 0.43 -0.94
CA GLY A 416 23.41 0.51 0.35
C GLY A 416 22.53 0.97 1.51
N GLU A 417 21.33 1.50 1.24
CA GLU A 417 20.35 1.95 2.25
C GLU A 417 18.98 1.29 2.06
N TYR A 418 18.53 1.16 0.82
CA TYR A 418 17.27 0.55 0.42
C TYR A 418 17.48 -0.56 -0.61
N GLN A 419 16.55 -1.51 -0.59
CA GLN A 419 16.50 -2.62 -1.52
C GLN A 419 15.17 -2.63 -2.24
N ALA A 420 15.20 -3.00 -3.51
CA ALA A 420 14.02 -3.25 -4.31
C ALA A 420 14.22 -4.53 -5.12
N MET A 421 13.12 -5.18 -5.47
CA MET A 421 13.13 -6.44 -6.19
C MET A 421 11.96 -6.53 -7.16
N ASP A 422 12.18 -7.28 -8.24
CA ASP A 422 11.15 -7.66 -9.18
C ASP A 422 11.31 -9.13 -9.59
N THR A 423 10.21 -9.78 -9.95
CA THR A 423 10.17 -11.21 -10.23
C THR A 423 9.77 -11.51 -11.67
N LEU A 424 10.41 -12.51 -12.24
CA LEU A 424 10.19 -13.03 -13.59
C LEU A 424 9.80 -14.51 -13.51
N THR A 425 8.77 -14.91 -14.25
CA THR A 425 8.39 -16.32 -14.41
C THR A 425 8.81 -16.86 -15.78
N ILE A 426 9.42 -18.04 -15.80
CA ILE A 426 9.74 -18.80 -17.02
C ILE A 426 8.99 -20.13 -17.01
N ASN A 427 8.14 -20.38 -18.01
CA ASN A 427 7.49 -21.67 -18.22
C ASN A 427 8.21 -22.44 -19.34
N VAL A 428 8.72 -23.63 -19.00
CA VAL A 428 9.47 -24.50 -19.91
C VAL A 428 8.64 -25.72 -20.30
N TYR A 429 8.41 -25.89 -21.59
CA TYR A 429 7.67 -27.01 -22.18
C TYR A 429 8.59 -28.02 -22.87
N ILE A 430 8.03 -29.18 -23.18
CA ILE A 430 8.80 -30.29 -23.78
C ILE A 430 9.26 -29.95 -25.20
N ASP A 431 8.44 -29.23 -25.95
CA ASP A 431 8.71 -28.80 -27.31
C ASP A 431 7.97 -27.49 -27.61
N SER A 432 8.20 -26.96 -28.82
CA SER A 432 7.58 -25.73 -29.30
C SER A 432 6.07 -25.83 -29.45
N CYS A 433 5.51 -27.02 -29.71
CA CYS A 433 4.08 -27.20 -29.89
C CYS A 433 3.35 -27.06 -28.55
N GLU A 434 3.81 -27.74 -27.51
CA GLU A 434 3.25 -27.63 -26.17
C GLU A 434 3.41 -26.21 -25.59
N ALA A 435 4.53 -25.53 -25.90
CA ALA A 435 4.71 -24.12 -25.59
C ALA A 435 3.69 -23.22 -26.31
N ALA A 436 3.41 -23.47 -27.60
CA ALA A 436 2.42 -22.70 -28.35
C ALA A 436 1.01 -22.90 -27.81
N LYS A 437 0.64 -24.15 -27.49
CA LYS A 437 -0.66 -24.51 -26.89
C LYS A 437 -0.92 -23.82 -25.56
N SER A 438 0.11 -23.49 -24.79
CA SER A 438 -0.04 -22.82 -23.50
C SER A 438 -0.31 -21.33 -23.59
N LEU A 439 -0.10 -20.71 -24.76
CA LEU A 439 -0.24 -19.26 -24.90
C LEU A 439 -1.71 -18.83 -24.96
N PRO A 440 -2.06 -17.68 -24.34
CA PRO A 440 -3.37 -17.08 -24.51
C PRO A 440 -3.67 -16.81 -26.00
N GLY A 441 -4.77 -17.36 -26.49
CA GLY A 441 -5.19 -17.17 -27.89
C GLY A 441 -4.67 -18.22 -28.88
N TYR A 442 -4.05 -19.31 -28.39
CA TYR A 442 -3.81 -20.49 -29.23
C TYR A 442 -5.13 -20.99 -29.85
N VAL A 443 -5.10 -21.22 -31.16
CA VAL A 443 -6.18 -21.83 -31.93
C VAL A 443 -5.56 -22.99 -32.70
N PRO A 444 -6.01 -24.24 -32.48
CA PRO A 444 -5.52 -25.38 -33.25
C PRO A 444 -5.69 -25.14 -34.75
N LEU A 445 -4.71 -25.58 -35.55
CA LEU A 445 -4.83 -25.53 -37.00
C LEU A 445 -5.96 -26.47 -37.45
N VAL A 446 -6.79 -25.99 -38.37
CA VAL A 446 -7.78 -26.87 -38.99
C VAL A 446 -7.03 -27.86 -39.87
N GLY A 447 -7.09 -29.14 -39.50
CA GLY A 447 -6.44 -30.22 -40.24
C GLY A 447 -5.20 -30.81 -39.57
N ASP A 448 -4.74 -30.23 -38.45
CA ASP A 448 -3.79 -30.86 -37.53
C ASP A 448 -4.59 -31.90 -36.73
N LEU A 449 -4.53 -33.16 -37.17
CA LEU A 449 -5.37 -34.26 -36.70
C LEU A 449 -4.74 -35.06 -35.57
N ASP A 450 -3.41 -35.12 -35.49
CA ASP A 450 -2.70 -35.73 -34.35
C ASP A 450 -2.29 -34.72 -33.28
N GLY A 451 -2.41 -33.43 -33.54
CA GLY A 451 -2.20 -32.37 -32.58
C GLY A 451 -0.73 -32.06 -32.35
N ASP A 452 0.15 -32.26 -33.34
CA ASP A 452 1.59 -31.98 -33.23
C ASP A 452 1.98 -30.53 -33.60
N CYS A 453 0.96 -29.70 -33.87
CA CYS A 453 1.05 -28.29 -34.29
C CYS A 453 1.54 -28.05 -35.71
N ASP A 454 1.78 -29.09 -36.49
CA ASP A 454 2.03 -29.01 -37.92
C ASP A 454 0.81 -29.54 -38.69
N VAL A 455 0.74 -29.24 -39.99
CA VAL A 455 -0.26 -29.86 -40.88
C VAL A 455 0.51 -30.44 -42.05
N ASP A 456 0.74 -31.75 -42.02
CA ASP A 456 1.66 -32.42 -42.92
C ASP A 456 1.13 -33.75 -43.48
N GLN A 457 2.06 -34.64 -43.91
CA GLN A 457 1.68 -35.90 -44.51
C GLN A 457 1.09 -36.88 -43.51
N ASP A 458 1.50 -36.83 -42.25
CA ASP A 458 0.99 -37.73 -41.21
C ASP A 458 -0.48 -37.40 -40.92
N ASP A 459 -0.87 -36.13 -40.93
CA ASP A 459 -2.28 -35.70 -40.89
C ASP A 459 -3.08 -36.19 -42.08
N VAL A 460 -2.51 -36.07 -43.28
CA VAL A 460 -3.16 -36.56 -44.50
C VAL A 460 -3.36 -38.06 -44.43
N ASP A 461 -2.39 -38.82 -43.93
CA ASP A 461 -2.47 -40.26 -43.79
C ASP A 461 -3.51 -40.66 -42.73
N LEU A 462 -3.59 -39.93 -41.60
CA LEU A 462 -4.65 -40.09 -40.59
C LEU A 462 -6.03 -39.80 -41.17
N LEU A 463 -6.14 -38.74 -41.97
CA LEU A 463 -7.37 -38.41 -42.67
C LEU A 463 -7.75 -39.51 -43.66
N LEU A 464 -6.78 -40.01 -44.45
CA LEU A 464 -6.97 -41.07 -45.45
C LEU A 464 -7.33 -42.40 -44.82
N GLU A 465 -6.74 -42.77 -43.68
CA GLU A 465 -7.08 -43.98 -42.92
C GLU A 465 -8.54 -43.95 -42.47
N ASN A 466 -9.01 -42.76 -42.08
CA ASN A 466 -10.38 -42.54 -41.63
C ASN A 466 -11.34 -42.11 -42.74
N TRP A 467 -10.84 -41.96 -43.96
CA TRP A 467 -11.60 -41.42 -45.08
C TRP A 467 -12.78 -42.33 -45.42
N LEU A 468 -13.98 -41.75 -45.45
CA LEU A 468 -15.25 -42.45 -45.70
C LEU A 468 -15.62 -43.51 -44.64
N ASN A 469 -14.87 -43.63 -43.54
CA ASN A 469 -15.30 -44.46 -42.42
C ASN A 469 -16.52 -43.83 -41.75
N CYS A 470 -17.50 -44.66 -41.41
CA CYS A 470 -18.76 -44.19 -40.85
C CYS A 470 -19.15 -44.96 -39.59
N VAL A 471 -19.38 -44.20 -38.52
CA VAL A 471 -19.72 -44.72 -37.17
C VAL A 471 -21.18 -44.47 -36.78
N SER A 472 -22.02 -44.10 -37.75
CA SER A 472 -23.45 -43.88 -37.53
C SER A 472 -24.14 -45.18 -37.11
N LEU A 473 -25.11 -45.08 -36.18
CA LEU A 473 -26.02 -46.18 -35.83
C LEU A 473 -27.07 -46.44 -36.92
N GLY A 474 -27.17 -45.59 -37.95
CA GLY A 474 -27.98 -45.79 -39.17
C GLY A 474 -27.13 -46.13 -40.41
N GLN A 475 -27.76 -46.44 -41.54
CA GLN A 475 -27.02 -46.67 -42.80
C GLN A 475 -26.40 -45.36 -43.30
N CYS A 476 -25.09 -45.38 -43.49
CA CYS A 476 -24.34 -44.32 -44.16
C CYS A 476 -24.68 -44.40 -45.66
N ASP A 477 -25.07 -43.27 -46.27
CA ASP A 477 -25.46 -43.26 -47.68
C ASP A 477 -24.21 -43.39 -48.56
N PRO A 478 -24.00 -44.52 -49.26
CA PRO A 478 -22.86 -44.70 -50.14
C PRO A 478 -22.95 -43.82 -51.41
N ASN A 479 -24.03 -43.06 -51.59
CA ASN A 479 -24.25 -42.15 -52.72
C ASN A 479 -24.32 -40.68 -52.31
N ASP A 480 -23.91 -40.30 -51.09
CA ASP A 480 -23.85 -38.89 -50.72
C ASP A 480 -22.87 -38.17 -51.66
N PRO A 481 -23.33 -37.22 -52.50
CA PRO A 481 -22.49 -36.53 -53.46
C PRO A 481 -21.44 -35.62 -52.81
N ASN A 482 -21.52 -35.41 -51.49
CA ASN A 482 -20.52 -34.68 -50.71
C ASN A 482 -19.51 -35.60 -50.01
N ALA A 483 -19.61 -36.93 -50.15
CA ALA A 483 -18.66 -37.91 -49.60
C ALA A 483 -17.46 -38.14 -50.54
N LEU A 484 -16.98 -37.10 -51.22
CA LEU A 484 -15.76 -37.15 -52.02
C LEU A 484 -14.55 -37.31 -51.12
#